data_AF-A0A329XKK1-F1
#
_entry.id   AF-A0A329XKK1-F1
#
_cell.length_a   1.000
_cell.length_b   1.000
_cell.length_c   1.000
_cell.angle_alpha   90.00
_cell.angle_beta   90.00
_cell.angle_gamma   90.00
#
_symmetry.space_group_name_H-M   'P 1'
#
loop_
_entity.id
_entity.type
_entity.pdbx_description
1 polymer ?
#
loop_
_entity_poly.entity_id
_entity_poly.type
_entity_poly.pdbx_seq_one_letter_code
_entity_poly.pdbx_strand_id
1 'polypeptide(L)'
;MPSSPTYDADDDDVRMAPNRKLEAIREVKHYAQGSRYRLDAWEPASTTDSTSQHSETFDAGLNENVWTSPVADDYRTDIDTADSGAYDAIGDIVSDLTDAENAFYDAGLDMVPEDSALARWPLT
;
A
#
# COMPACT_ATOMS: atom_id res chain seq x y z
N MET A 1 25.15 -58.55 -22.08
CA MET A 1 24.35 -57.89 -21.03
C MET A 1 25.01 -58.22 -19.71
N PRO A 2 25.79 -57.27 -19.15
CA PRO A 2 25.35 -56.48 -17.98
C PRO A 2 25.97 -55.04 -18.02
N SER A 3 25.64 -54.01 -17.26
CA SER A 3 24.69 -53.72 -16.19
C SER A 3 24.16 -52.30 -16.45
N SER A 4 22.87 -52.06 -16.25
CA SER A 4 22.33 -50.69 -16.21
C SER A 4 22.85 -49.96 -14.97
N PRO A 5 23.15 -48.65 -15.05
CA PRO A 5 23.54 -47.88 -13.88
C PRO A 5 22.34 -47.78 -12.94
N THR A 6 22.58 -48.06 -11.65
CA THR A 6 21.66 -47.70 -10.58
C THR A 6 21.61 -46.18 -10.52
N TYR A 7 20.45 -45.60 -10.83
CA TYR A 7 20.14 -44.23 -10.46
C TYR A 7 20.04 -44.21 -8.93
N ASP A 8 21.09 -43.73 -8.26
CA ASP A 8 20.98 -43.26 -6.88
C ASP A 8 20.12 -42.00 -6.93
N ALA A 9 18.82 -42.20 -6.69
CA ALA A 9 17.86 -41.14 -6.47
C ALA A 9 18.00 -40.63 -5.03
N ASP A 10 19.13 -39.97 -4.75
CA ASP A 10 19.24 -39.01 -3.66
C ASP A 10 19.24 -37.61 -4.30
N ASP A 11 18.22 -37.33 -5.11
CA ASP A 11 17.81 -35.96 -5.38
C ASP A 11 17.00 -35.58 -4.15
N ASP A 12 17.64 -34.96 -3.16
CA ASP A 12 16.95 -34.29 -2.07
C ASP A 12 15.93 -33.36 -2.74
N ASP A 13 14.68 -33.80 -2.84
CA ASP A 13 13.57 -33.03 -3.42
C ASP A 13 13.37 -31.84 -2.50
N VAL A 14 14.13 -30.76 -2.77
CA VAL A 14 14.14 -29.55 -1.97
C VAL A 14 12.75 -28.99 -2.06
N ARG A 15 11.97 -29.20 -1.00
CA ARG A 15 10.62 -28.63 -0.93
C ARG A 15 10.73 -27.13 -1.02
N MET A 16 10.09 -26.58 -2.04
CA MET A 16 10.01 -25.15 -2.26
C MET A 16 8.75 -24.60 -1.59
N ALA A 17 8.89 -23.48 -0.90
CA ALA A 17 7.82 -22.75 -0.24
C ALA A 17 7.78 -21.29 -0.73
N PRO A 18 6.61 -20.62 -0.64
CA PRO A 18 6.52 -19.20 -0.90
C PRO A 18 7.45 -18.39 0.01
N ASN A 19 8.06 -17.37 -0.56
CA ASN A 19 8.86 -16.42 0.19
C ASN A 19 7.95 -15.49 1.03
N ARG A 20 7.87 -15.73 2.34
CA ARG A 20 7.03 -14.94 3.25
C ARG A 20 7.39 -13.47 3.33
N LYS A 21 8.67 -13.13 3.10
CA LYS A 21 9.10 -11.72 3.04
C LYS A 21 8.55 -11.03 1.79
N LEU A 22 8.52 -11.73 0.65
CA LEU A 22 7.90 -11.23 -0.58
C LEU A 22 6.37 -11.09 -0.42
N GLU A 23 5.71 -12.04 0.25
CA GLU A 23 4.28 -11.93 0.57
C GLU A 23 3.98 -10.68 1.41
N ALA A 24 4.81 -10.38 2.41
CA ALA A 24 4.65 -9.18 3.23
C ALA A 24 4.83 -7.88 2.41
N ILE A 25 5.81 -7.82 1.49
CA ILE A 25 5.99 -6.67 0.60
C ILE A 25 4.73 -6.45 -0.25
N ARG A 26 4.18 -7.52 -0.84
CA ARG A 26 2.96 -7.45 -1.64
C ARG A 26 1.76 -6.97 -0.84
N GLU A 27 1.60 -7.46 0.39
CA GLU A 27 0.50 -7.07 1.26
C GLU A 27 0.57 -5.58 1.64
N VAL A 28 1.75 -5.09 2.03
CA VAL A 28 1.94 -3.66 2.34
C VAL A 28 1.70 -2.80 1.10
N LYS A 29 2.17 -3.25 -0.08
CA LYS A 29 1.92 -2.57 -1.35
C LYS A 29 0.44 -2.47 -1.65
N HIS A 30 -0.31 -3.56 -1.45
CA HIS A 30 -1.75 -3.59 -1.64
C HIS A 30 -2.47 -2.58 -0.73
N TYR A 31 -2.09 -2.46 0.55
CA TYR A 31 -2.63 -1.42 1.44
C TYR A 31 -2.28 -0.01 0.97
N ALA A 32 -1.04 0.23 0.54
CA ALA A 32 -0.62 1.54 0.03
C ALA A 32 -1.42 1.94 -1.23
N GLN A 33 -1.61 1.02 -2.17
CA GLN A 33 -2.45 1.22 -3.35
C GLN A 33 -3.91 1.49 -2.97
N GLY A 34 -4.45 0.77 -1.98
CA GLY A 34 -5.78 1.01 -1.45
C GLY A 34 -5.94 2.40 -0.83
N SER A 35 -4.94 2.88 -0.09
CA SER A 35 -4.92 4.24 0.45
C SER A 35 -4.91 5.29 -0.65
N ARG A 36 -4.10 5.11 -1.69
CA ARG A 36 -4.05 6.00 -2.85
C ARG A 36 -5.40 6.10 -3.56
N TYR A 37 -6.05 4.95 -3.79
CA TYR A 37 -7.38 4.91 -4.38
C TYR A 37 -8.43 5.68 -3.57
N ARG A 38 -8.34 5.63 -2.23
CA ARG A 38 -9.25 6.38 -1.35
C ARG A 38 -9.01 7.89 -1.40
N LEU A 39 -7.78 8.34 -1.63
CA LEU A 39 -7.47 9.75 -1.87
C LEU A 39 -7.98 10.17 -3.25
N ASP A 40 -7.74 9.38 -4.31
CA ASP A 40 -8.28 9.65 -5.65
C ASP A 40 -9.82 9.72 -5.68
N ALA A 41 -10.48 8.92 -4.84
CA ALA A 41 -11.95 8.89 -4.72
C ALA A 41 -12.51 9.90 -3.72
N TRP A 42 -11.65 10.65 -3.02
CA TRP A 42 -12.12 11.66 -2.09
C TRP A 42 -12.62 12.88 -2.87
N GLU A 43 -13.90 13.20 -2.69
CA GLU A 43 -14.47 14.47 -3.10
C GLU A 43 -14.82 15.25 -1.83
N PRO A 44 -14.45 16.55 -1.74
CA PRO A 44 -14.92 17.38 -0.65
C PRO A 44 -16.45 17.44 -0.68
N ALA A 45 -17.07 17.29 0.48
CA ALA A 45 -18.53 17.43 0.60
C ALA A 45 -18.95 18.80 0.04
N SER A 46 -19.87 18.78 -0.92
CA SER A 46 -20.37 20.01 -1.55
C SER A 46 -20.96 20.94 -0.49
N THR A 47 -20.40 22.15 -0.37
CA THR A 47 -20.89 23.19 0.56
C THR A 47 -22.27 23.74 0.16
N THR A 48 -22.76 23.42 -1.03
CA THR A 48 -24.10 23.74 -1.52
C THR A 48 -25.19 22.88 -0.90
N ASP A 49 -24.87 21.71 -0.37
CA ASP A 49 -25.82 20.90 0.36
C ASP A 49 -25.80 21.37 1.82
N SER A 50 -26.66 22.34 2.12
CA SER A 50 -27.16 22.63 3.47
C SER A 50 -27.83 21.37 4.03
N THR A 51 -27.03 20.36 4.37
CA THR A 51 -27.51 19.12 4.98
C THR A 51 -27.63 19.38 6.46
N SER A 52 -28.83 19.85 6.81
CA SER A 52 -29.37 20.07 8.14
C SER A 52 -29.45 18.79 8.99
N GLN A 53 -28.39 17.98 9.07
CA GLN A 53 -28.40 16.72 9.82
C GLN A 53 -27.38 16.63 10.96
N HIS A 54 -26.40 17.54 11.07
CA HIS A 54 -25.51 17.58 12.26
C HIS A 54 -25.16 18.98 12.78
N SER A 55 -25.81 20.04 12.30
CA SER A 55 -25.28 21.39 12.41
C SER A 55 -26.10 22.39 13.23
N GLU A 56 -26.87 21.96 14.23
CA GLU A 56 -27.43 22.95 15.18
C GLU A 56 -26.33 23.68 15.98
N THR A 57 -25.09 23.17 16.01
CA THR A 57 -23.96 23.81 16.70
C THR A 57 -22.74 24.14 15.83
N PHE A 58 -22.54 23.51 14.66
CA PHE A 58 -21.37 23.78 13.80
C PHE A 58 -21.59 24.98 12.86
N ASP A 59 -22.82 25.18 12.37
CA ASP A 59 -23.17 26.30 11.47
C ASP A 59 -23.56 27.58 12.22
N ALA A 60 -23.62 27.52 13.56
CA ALA A 60 -23.96 28.65 14.42
C ALA A 60 -22.82 29.68 14.46
N GLY A 61 -22.65 30.44 13.37
CA GLY A 61 -21.68 31.53 13.25
C GLY A 61 -20.94 31.61 11.91
N LEU A 62 -21.04 30.59 11.06
CA LEU A 62 -20.39 30.57 9.74
C LEU A 62 -21.37 31.16 8.70
N ASN A 63 -21.11 32.39 8.24
CA ASN A 63 -21.85 33.00 7.13
C ASN A 63 -21.02 32.99 5.84
N GLU A 64 -21.62 33.33 4.70
CA GLU A 64 -20.95 33.34 3.39
C GLU A 64 -19.63 34.15 3.39
N ASN A 65 -19.55 35.23 4.18
CA ASN A 65 -18.32 36.03 4.28
C ASN A 65 -17.21 35.30 5.04
N VAL A 66 -17.55 34.34 5.91
CA VAL A 66 -16.56 33.47 6.57
C VAL A 66 -16.00 32.48 5.56
N TRP A 67 -16.86 31.86 4.76
CA TRP A 67 -16.46 30.90 3.72
C TRP A 67 -15.69 31.55 2.56
N THR A 68 -15.92 32.83 2.28
CA THR A 68 -15.20 33.61 1.24
C THR A 68 -14.08 34.49 1.81
N SER A 69 -13.74 34.30 3.09
CA SER A 69 -12.67 35.07 3.73
C SER A 69 -11.28 34.56 3.31
N PRO A 70 -10.24 35.42 3.36
CA PRO A 70 -8.85 35.00 3.15
C PRO A 70 -8.42 33.85 4.07
N VAL A 71 -8.93 33.81 5.30
CA VAL A 71 -8.64 32.73 6.26
C VAL A 71 -9.22 31.40 5.77
N ALA A 72 -10.40 31.40 5.16
CA ALA A 72 -10.96 30.19 4.56
C ALA A 72 -10.17 29.74 3.33
N ASP A 73 -9.60 30.67 2.55
CA ASP A 73 -8.72 30.34 1.43
C ASP A 73 -7.38 29.75 1.91
N ASP A 74 -6.82 30.27 3.01
CA ASP A 74 -5.65 29.69 3.66
C ASP A 74 -5.94 28.25 4.11
N TYR A 75 -7.08 28.00 4.77
CA TYR A 75 -7.49 26.64 5.16
C TYR A 75 -7.66 25.69 3.97
N ARG A 76 -8.26 26.14 2.87
CA ARG A 76 -8.36 25.33 1.63
C ARG A 76 -6.99 24.99 1.10
N THR A 77 -6.09 25.97 1.03
CA THR A 77 -4.71 25.80 0.55
C THR A 77 -3.94 24.80 1.42
N ASP A 78 -4.08 24.89 2.74
CA ASP A 78 -3.44 23.97 3.68
C ASP A 78 -3.96 22.53 3.51
N ILE A 79 -5.27 22.35 3.31
CA ILE A 79 -5.89 21.06 3.03
C ILE A 79 -5.38 20.48 1.71
N ASP A 80 -5.39 21.28 0.63
CA ASP A 80 -4.91 20.86 -0.69
C ASP A 80 -3.43 20.49 -0.66
N THR A 81 -2.62 21.23 0.11
CA THR A 81 -1.19 20.93 0.31
C THR A 81 -0.99 19.63 1.07
N ALA A 82 -1.79 19.38 2.12
CA ALA A 82 -1.72 18.15 2.90
C ALA A 82 -2.17 16.94 2.06
N ASP A 83 -3.22 17.09 1.25
CA ASP A 83 -3.74 16.05 0.38
C ASP A 83 -2.72 15.66 -0.70
N SER A 84 -2.21 16.65 -1.45
CA SER A 84 -1.16 16.42 -2.45
C SER A 84 0.11 15.84 -1.85
N GLY A 85 0.54 16.33 -0.67
CA GLY A 85 1.70 15.77 0.02
C GLY A 85 1.51 14.31 0.46
N ALA A 86 0.32 13.95 0.95
CA ALA A 86 -0.01 12.56 1.28
C ALA A 86 -0.08 11.67 0.04
N TYR A 87 -0.62 12.20 -1.06
CA TYR A 87 -0.69 11.53 -2.34
C TYR A 87 0.69 11.13 -2.87
N ASP A 88 1.62 12.10 -2.90
CA ASP A 88 2.98 11.89 -3.36
C ASP A 88 3.72 10.89 -2.46
N ALA A 89 3.62 11.03 -1.13
CA ALA A 89 4.28 10.11 -0.20
C ALA A 89 3.80 8.66 -0.34
N ILE A 90 2.49 8.44 -0.53
CA ILE A 90 1.95 7.10 -0.80
C ILE A 90 2.42 6.60 -2.17
N GLY A 91 2.51 7.48 -3.17
CA GLY A 91 3.08 7.19 -4.48
C GLY A 91 4.50 6.63 -4.38
N ASP A 92 5.37 7.31 -3.63
CA ASP A 92 6.74 6.89 -3.39
C ASP A 92 6.81 5.52 -2.70
N ILE A 93 5.99 5.30 -1.66
CA ILE A 93 5.91 4.00 -0.98
C ILE A 93 5.54 2.87 -1.95
N VAL A 94 4.55 3.09 -2.82
CA VAL A 94 4.14 2.10 -3.83
C VAL A 94 5.27 1.84 -4.83
N SER A 95 6.02 2.87 -5.21
CA SER A 95 7.18 2.73 -6.10
C SER A 95 8.27 1.88 -5.45
N ASP A 96 8.70 2.24 -4.24
CA ASP A 96 9.75 1.52 -3.49
C ASP A 96 9.38 0.05 -3.27
N LEU A 97 8.11 -0.23 -2.94
CA LEU A 97 7.63 -1.61 -2.76
C LEU A 97 7.55 -2.38 -4.08
N THR A 98 7.27 -1.70 -5.19
CA THR A 98 7.30 -2.31 -6.52
C THR A 98 8.72 -2.68 -6.92
N ASP A 99 9.68 -1.79 -6.69
CA ASP A 99 11.10 -2.06 -6.94
C ASP A 99 11.63 -3.19 -6.06
N ALA A 100 11.23 -3.22 -4.77
CA ALA A 100 11.56 -4.31 -3.87
C ALA A 100 10.98 -5.65 -4.34
N GLU A 101 9.71 -5.68 -4.74
CA GLU A 101 9.07 -6.89 -5.28
C GLU A 101 9.78 -7.36 -6.57
N ASN A 102 10.10 -6.46 -7.49
CA ASN A 102 10.82 -6.78 -8.72
C ASN A 102 12.21 -7.35 -8.43
N ALA A 103 12.93 -6.82 -7.44
CA ALA A 103 14.24 -7.34 -7.05
C ALA A 103 14.17 -8.81 -6.56
N PHE A 104 13.07 -9.22 -5.91
CA PHE A 104 12.87 -10.63 -5.55
C PHE A 104 12.58 -11.50 -6.77
N TYR A 105 11.78 -11.03 -7.73
CA TYR A 105 11.51 -11.77 -8.97
C TYR A 105 12.77 -11.90 -9.84
N ASP A 106 13.53 -10.82 -10.01
CA ASP A 106 14.77 -10.82 -10.79
C ASP A 106 15.83 -11.75 -10.20
N ALA A 107 15.79 -11.95 -8.89
CA ALA A 107 16.64 -12.90 -8.17
C ALA A 107 16.09 -14.35 -8.18
N GLY A 108 14.91 -14.61 -8.75
CA GLY A 108 14.27 -15.93 -8.73
C GLY A 108 13.89 -16.40 -7.33
N LEU A 109 13.51 -15.46 -6.44
CA LEU A 109 13.21 -15.70 -5.03
C LEU A 109 11.71 -15.66 -4.72
N ASP A 110 10.85 -15.92 -5.71
CA ASP A 110 9.41 -16.09 -5.53
C ASP A 110 9.11 -17.35 -4.72
N MET A 111 9.83 -18.43 -5.03
CA MET A 111 9.84 -19.70 -4.31
C MET A 111 11.24 -19.95 -3.76
N VAL A 112 11.33 -20.34 -2.50
CA VAL A 112 12.59 -20.56 -1.78
C VAL A 112 12.56 -21.92 -1.07
N PRO A 113 13.71 -22.53 -0.75
CA PRO A 113 13.71 -23.75 0.06
C PRO A 113 12.91 -23.58 1.35
N GLU A 114 12.08 -24.56 1.70
CA GLU A 114 11.14 -24.51 2.84
C GLU A 114 11.86 -24.31 4.19
N ASP A 115 13.12 -24.73 4.28
CA ASP A 115 13.97 -24.55 5.45
C ASP A 115 14.74 -23.22 5.48
N SER A 116 14.66 -22.42 4.40
CA SER A 116 15.34 -21.13 4.29
C SER A 116 14.79 -20.08 5.25
N ALA A 117 15.64 -19.10 5.58
CA ALA A 117 15.23 -17.95 6.40
C ALA A 117 14.10 -17.12 5.75
N LEU A 118 14.01 -17.13 4.41
CA LEU A 118 12.98 -16.40 3.66
C LEU A 118 11.62 -17.12 3.74
N ALA A 119 11.60 -18.46 3.71
CA ALA A 119 10.38 -19.25 3.92
C ALA A 119 9.83 -19.13 5.35
N ARG A 120 10.71 -18.93 6.33
CA ARG A 120 10.36 -18.86 7.77
C ARG A 120 10.18 -17.44 8.31
N TRP A 121 10.23 -16.43 7.44
CA TRP A 121 10.11 -15.04 7.84
C TRP A 121 8.67 -14.70 8.32
N PRO A 122 8.47 -13.79 9.28
CA PRO A 122 9.48 -13.26 10.19
C PRO A 122 9.87 -14.33 11.21
N LEU A 123 11.17 -14.48 11.50
CA LEU A 123 11.61 -15.39 12.55
C LEU A 123 10.99 -14.92 13.88
N THR A 124 10.06 -15.70 14.42
CA THR A 124 9.50 -15.53 15.76
C THR A 124 9.88 -16.72 16.63
#